data_AF-A0A7X6WBS5-F1
#
_entry.id   AF-A0A7X6WBS5-F1
#
_cell.length_a   1.000
_cell.length_b   1.000
_cell.length_c   1.000
_cell.angle_alpha   90.00
_cell.angle_beta   90.00
_cell.angle_gamma   90.00
#
_symmetry.space_group_name_H-M   'P 1'
#
loop_
_entity.id
_entity.type
_entity.pdbx_description
1 polymer ?
#
loop_
_entity_poly.entity_id
_entity_poly.type
_entity_poly.pdbx_seq_one_letter_code
_entity_poly.pdbx_strand_id
1 'polypeptide(L)'
;SGEVEPLDKIPGHIPSAINYPWLDLAGENKKDIEELKEYFKDLDEFKELIVHCGSGVTGTVNILFMEEIGLKAKLYAGGYSDWVSYKGNEVISKNGQGVKIK
;
A
#
# COMPACT_ATOMS: atom_id res chain seq x y z
N SER A 1 2.77 6.29 9.14
CA SER A 1 2.49 5.06 9.90
C SER A 1 0.98 4.96 10.14
N GLY A 2 0.36 3.79 9.95
CA GLY A 2 -1.06 3.53 10.24
C GLY A 2 -1.31 3.42 11.74
N GLU A 3 -0.85 4.42 12.48
CA GLU A 3 -0.63 4.32 13.93
C GLU A 3 -1.92 4.33 14.73
N VAL A 4 -2.97 5.00 14.25
CA VAL A 4 -4.33 4.93 14.77
C VAL A 4 -5.33 5.17 13.63
N GLU A 5 -5.99 4.11 13.17
CA GLU A 5 -7.19 4.16 12.33
C GLU A 5 -8.37 3.80 13.26
N PRO A 6 -9.21 4.77 13.70
CA PRO A 6 -10.35 4.47 14.57
C PRO A 6 -11.48 3.73 13.85
N LEU A 7 -11.36 3.48 12.54
CA LEU A 7 -12.40 2.87 11.69
C LEU A 7 -12.22 1.36 11.52
N ASP A 8 -10.98 0.88 11.36
CA ASP A 8 -10.73 -0.53 11.07
C ASP A 8 -10.59 -1.38 12.34
N LYS A 9 -11.54 -2.31 12.51
CA LYS A 9 -11.70 -3.13 13.73
C LYS A 9 -10.51 -4.05 14.03
N ILE A 10 -9.60 -4.27 13.07
CA ILE A 10 -8.55 -5.28 13.13
C ILE A 10 -7.23 -4.63 12.71
N PRO A 11 -6.22 -4.52 13.60
CA PRO A 11 -4.92 -3.94 13.25
C PRO A 11 -4.05 -4.92 12.46
N GLY A 12 -3.45 -4.46 11.35
CA GLY A 12 -2.53 -5.25 10.55
C GLY A 12 -2.36 -4.71 9.14
N HIS A 13 -1.92 -5.59 8.23
CA HIS A 13 -1.88 -5.36 6.79
C HIS A 13 -2.27 -6.63 6.02
N ILE A 14 -2.58 -6.48 4.73
CA ILE A 14 -2.87 -7.61 3.84
C ILE A 14 -1.61 -8.49 3.74
N PRO A 15 -1.71 -9.83 3.79
CA PRO A 15 -0.55 -10.71 3.61
C PRO A 15 0.23 -10.37 2.34
N SER A 16 1.56 -10.43 2.43
CA SER A 16 2.51 -10.06 1.37
C SER A 16 2.56 -8.58 0.96
N ALA A 17 1.72 -7.70 1.53
CA ALA A 17 1.78 -6.28 1.22
C ALA A 17 3.11 -5.67 1.69
N ILE A 18 3.76 -4.91 0.80
CA ILE A 18 4.99 -4.18 1.07
C ILE A 18 4.62 -2.70 1.27
N ASN A 19 5.20 -2.07 2.28
CA ASN A 19 4.89 -0.68 2.61
C ASN A 19 5.80 0.29 1.86
N TYR A 20 5.19 1.12 1.00
CA TYR A 20 5.82 2.27 0.33
C TYR A 20 5.14 3.57 0.81
N PRO A 21 5.72 4.29 1.80
CA PRO A 21 5.11 5.50 2.34
C PRO A 21 5.00 6.63 1.31
N TRP A 22 3.78 7.08 1.01
CA TRP A 22 3.55 8.18 0.06
C TRP A 22 4.24 9.50 0.48
N LEU A 23 4.49 9.69 1.77
CA LEU A 23 5.19 10.86 2.31
C LEU A 23 6.67 10.95 1.88
N ASP A 24 7.25 9.84 1.42
CA ASP A 24 8.61 9.81 0.89
C ASP A 24 8.69 10.34 -0.54
N LEU A 25 7.54 10.65 -1.16
CA LEU A 25 7.41 11.05 -2.56
C LEU A 25 6.89 12.48 -2.75
N ALA A 26 6.40 13.12 -1.68
CA ALA A 26 5.69 14.39 -1.75
C ALA A 26 6.23 15.43 -0.76
N GLY A 27 5.89 16.70 -0.99
CA GLY A 27 6.33 17.81 -0.15
C GLY A 27 7.83 18.06 -0.25
N GLU A 28 8.50 18.23 0.89
CA GLU A 28 9.96 18.43 0.97
C GLU A 28 10.77 17.20 0.54
N ASN A 29 10.14 16.02 0.51
CA ASN A 29 10.75 14.76 0.08
C ASN A 29 10.47 14.43 -1.39
N LYS A 30 10.00 15.41 -2.19
CA LYS A 30 9.67 15.15 -3.59
C LYS A 30 10.89 14.60 -4.33
N LYS A 31 10.72 13.39 -4.87
CA LYS A 31 11.74 12.70 -5.65
C LYS A 31 11.75 13.16 -7.12
N ASP A 32 12.91 13.20 -7.73
CA ASP A 32 13.04 13.30 -9.19
C ASP A 32 12.87 11.93 -9.89
N ILE A 33 12.96 11.90 -11.22
CA ILE A 33 12.70 10.69 -12.02
C ILE A 33 13.70 9.57 -11.69
N GLU A 34 14.97 9.91 -11.54
CA GLU A 34 16.04 8.97 -11.21
C GLU A 34 15.84 8.39 -9.81
N GLU A 35 15.51 9.24 -8.83
CA GLU A 35 15.18 8.83 -7.46
C GLU A 35 13.91 7.97 -7.41
N LEU A 36 12.90 8.25 -8.23
CA LEU A 36 11.69 7.43 -8.33
C LEU A 36 11.98 6.03 -8.89
N LYS A 37 12.80 5.94 -9.94
CA LYS A 37 13.24 4.64 -10.50
C LYS A 37 13.98 3.82 -9.46
N GLU A 38 14.88 4.44 -8.71
CA GLU A 38 15.62 3.76 -7.63
C GLU A 38 14.67 3.34 -6.49
N TYR A 39 13.73 4.21 -6.11
CA TYR A 39 12.77 3.93 -5.04
C TYR A 39 11.84 2.76 -5.37
N PHE A 40 11.43 2.62 -6.64
CA PHE A 40 10.54 1.55 -7.09
C PHE A 40 11.23 0.38 -7.79
N LYS A 41 12.57 0.33 -7.83
CA LYS A 41 13.33 -0.66 -8.63
C LYS A 41 12.96 -2.12 -8.33
N ASP A 42 12.64 -2.42 -7.08
CA ASP A 42 12.32 -3.78 -6.64
C ASP A 42 10.92 -4.21 -7.11
N LEU A 43 10.13 -3.30 -7.68
CA LEU A 43 8.78 -3.59 -8.18
C LEU A 43 8.76 -4.09 -9.63
N ASP A 44 9.84 -3.87 -10.40
CA ASP A 44 9.92 -4.23 -11.82
C ASP A 44 9.89 -5.75 -12.06
N GLU A 45 10.17 -6.56 -11.03
CA GLU A 45 10.12 -8.03 -11.13
C GLU A 45 8.67 -8.58 -11.14
N PHE A 46 7.69 -7.79 -10.71
CA PHE A 46 6.30 -8.22 -10.59
C PHE A 46 5.51 -7.94 -11.86
N LYS A 47 4.72 -8.94 -12.28
CA LYS A 47 3.87 -8.83 -13.49
C LYS A 47 2.68 -7.89 -13.30
N GLU A 48 2.20 -7.75 -12.06
CA GLU A 48 1.04 -6.93 -11.73
C GLU A 48 1.23 -6.31 -10.35
N LEU A 49 1.06 -4.99 -10.28
CA LEU A 49 1.15 -4.22 -9.05
C LEU A 49 -0.25 -3.79 -8.62
N ILE A 50 -0.59 -4.07 -7.37
CA ILE A 50 -1.82 -3.62 -6.73
C ILE A 50 -1.43 -2.68 -5.60
N VAL A 51 -1.86 -1.43 -5.70
CA VAL A 51 -1.66 -0.42 -4.67
C VAL A 51 -2.93 -0.31 -3.83
N HIS A 52 -2.77 -0.29 -2.52
CA HIS A 52 -3.85 -0.03 -1.58
C HIS A 52 -3.34 0.86 -0.44
N CYS A 53 -4.26 1.52 0.25
CA CYS A 53 -4.00 2.16 1.54
C CYS A 53 -5.14 1.80 2.51
N GLY A 54 -5.35 2.57 3.58
CA GLY A 54 -6.52 2.38 4.47
C GLY A 54 -7.84 2.52 3.70
N SER A 55 -8.09 3.72 3.16
CA SER A 55 -9.36 4.11 2.51
C SER A 55 -9.30 4.34 0.99
N GLY A 56 -8.23 3.90 0.32
CA GLY A 56 -8.02 4.10 -1.13
C GLY A 56 -7.56 5.50 -1.57
N VAL A 57 -7.51 6.50 -0.69
CA VAL A 57 -7.16 7.89 -1.06
C VAL A 57 -5.66 8.12 -1.19
N THR A 58 -4.86 7.80 -0.18
CA THR A 58 -3.42 8.14 -0.19
C THR A 58 -2.58 7.22 -1.08
N GLY A 59 -3.08 6.03 -1.41
CA GLY A 59 -2.44 5.14 -2.37
C GLY A 59 -2.33 5.71 -3.78
N THR A 60 -3.19 6.67 -4.16
CA THR A 60 -3.14 7.29 -5.49
C THR A 60 -1.89 8.13 -5.71
N VAL A 61 -1.26 8.63 -4.63
CA VAL A 61 0.00 9.37 -4.72
C VAL A 61 1.12 8.46 -5.26
N ASN A 62 1.19 7.22 -4.77
CA ASN A 62 2.17 6.25 -5.29
C ASN A 62 1.90 5.93 -6.76
N ILE A 63 0.63 5.70 -7.13
CA ILE A 63 0.27 5.42 -8.53
C ILE A 63 0.69 6.57 -9.45
N LEU A 64 0.47 7.82 -9.05
CA LEU A 64 0.88 8.99 -9.84
C LEU A 64 2.38 8.96 -10.15
N PHE A 65 3.22 8.76 -9.13
CA PHE A 65 4.67 8.74 -9.33
C PHE A 65 5.18 7.47 -10.04
N MET A 66 4.50 6.34 -9.87
CA MET A 66 4.76 5.14 -10.66
C MET A 66 4.48 5.39 -12.16
N GLU A 67 3.38 6.08 -12.49
CA GLU A 67 3.04 6.44 -13.87
C GLU A 67 4.08 7.38 -14.50
N GLU A 68 4.65 8.32 -13.73
CA GLU A 68 5.72 9.22 -14.21
C GLU A 68 6.97 8.47 -14.70
N ILE A 69 7.27 7.30 -14.13
CA ILE A 69 8.39 6.44 -14.54
C ILE A 69 7.96 5.27 -15.44
N GLY A 70 6.69 5.22 -15.85
CA GLY A 70 6.14 4.17 -16.72
C GLY A 70 5.79 2.85 -16.03
N LEU A 71 5.82 2.81 -14.69
CA LEU A 71 5.44 1.65 -13.89
C LEU A 71 3.92 1.62 -13.72
N LYS A 72 3.26 0.56 -14.21
CA LYS A 72 1.78 0.46 -14.19
C LYS A 72 1.31 -0.28 -12.94
N ALA A 73 0.42 0.34 -12.17
CA ALA A 73 -0.25 -0.26 -11.03
C ALA A 73 -1.77 -0.10 -11.10
N LYS A 74 -2.49 -1.00 -10.44
CA LYS A 74 -3.94 -0.92 -10.25
C LYS A 74 -4.25 -0.48 -8.82
N LEU A 75 -5.25 0.37 -8.65
CA LEU A 75 -5.74 0.75 -7.33
C LEU A 75 -6.77 -0.26 -6.82
N TYR A 76 -6.54 -0.83 -5.65
CA TYR A 76 -7.61 -1.45 -4.88
C TYR A 76 -8.30 -0.38 -4.01
N ALA A 77 -9.35 0.22 -4.57
CA ALA A 77 -10.02 1.40 -3.98
C ALA A 77 -10.67 1.11 -2.62
N GLY A 78 -11.14 -0.12 -2.39
CA GLY A 78 -11.69 -0.53 -1.10
C GLY A 78 -10.64 -0.54 0.02
N GLY A 79 -9.37 -0.71 -0.34
CA GLY A 79 -8.26 -0.63 0.61
C GLY A 79 -8.29 -1.69 1.70
N TYR A 80 -7.59 -1.39 2.79
CA TYR A 80 -7.54 -2.25 3.96
C TYR A 80 -8.92 -2.36 4.64
N SER A 81 -9.69 -1.27 4.67
CA SER A 81 -11.03 -1.25 5.29
C SER A 81 -12.00 -2.22 4.63
N ASP A 82 -11.99 -2.30 3.30
CA ASP A 82 -12.77 -3.28 2.55
C ASP A 82 -12.25 -4.70 2.83
N TRP A 83 -10.93 -4.92 2.78
CA TRP A 83 -10.32 -6.23 3.02
C TRP A 83 -10.72 -6.84 4.38
N VAL A 84 -10.71 -6.03 5.44
CA VAL A 84 -11.05 -6.51 6.79
C VAL A 84 -12.54 -6.69 7.04
N SER A 85 -13.39 -6.29 6.08
CA SER A 85 -14.84 -6.49 6.16
C SER A 85 -15.29 -7.91 5.78
N TYR A 86 -14.44 -8.65 5.04
CA TYR A 86 -14.76 -10.00 4.56
C TYR A 86 -14.28 -11.09 5.51
N LYS A 87 -15.21 -11.97 5.91
CA LYS A 87 -14.88 -13.15 6.71
C LYS A 87 -14.01 -14.13 5.92
N GLY A 88 -13.05 -14.75 6.61
CA GLY A 88 -12.13 -15.72 6.00
C GLY A 88 -10.88 -15.09 5.39
N ASN A 89 -10.86 -13.77 5.16
CA ASN A 89 -9.64 -13.06 4.79
C ASN A 89 -8.62 -13.13 5.94
N GLU A 90 -7.35 -13.06 5.56
CA GLU A 90 -6.22 -13.08 6.48
C GLU A 90 -5.60 -11.69 6.62
N VAL A 91 -5.06 -11.38 7.80
CA VAL A 91 -4.27 -10.19 8.05
C VAL A 91 -2.98 -10.57 8.75
N ILE A 92 -1.89 -9.86 8.44
CA ILE A 92 -0.65 -9.97 9.19
C ILE A 92 -0.67 -8.91 10.28
N SER A 93 -0.70 -9.37 11.54
CA SER A 93 -0.65 -8.50 12.71
C SER A 93 0.73 -7.84 12.87
N LYS A 94 0.83 -6.86 13.76
CA LYS A 94 2.11 -6.17 14.06
C LYS A 94 3.23 -7.13 14.50
N ASN A 95 2.90 -8.30 15.04
CA ASN A 95 3.88 -9.29 15.50
C ASN A 95 4.28 -10.28 14.39
N GLY A 96 3.87 -10.03 13.13
CA GLY A 96 4.11 -10.92 12.00
C GLY A 96 3.23 -12.17 11.98
N GLN A 97 2.28 -12.30 12.92
CA GLN A 97 1.38 -13.45 12.98
C GLN A 97 0.18 -13.24 12.05
N GLY A 98 -0.13 -14.25 11.23
CA GLY A 98 -1.33 -14.31 10.42
C GLY A 98 -2.58 -14.56 11.28
N VAL A 99 -3.61 -13.74 11.08
CA VAL A 99 -4.89 -13.82 11.80
C VAL A 99 -6.03 -13.91 10.78
N LYS A 100 -6.91 -14.90 10.93
CA LYS A 100 -8.13 -15.02 10.12
C LYS A 100 -9.25 -14.16 10.69
N ILE A 101 -9.94 -13.45 9.80
CA ILE A 101 -11.13 -12.64 10.12
C ILE A 101 -12.33 -13.57 10.34
N LYS A 102 -13.00 -13.43 11.50
CA LYS A 102 -14.10 -14.30 11.97
C LYS A 102 -15.48 -13.69 11.76
#